data_AF-A0A0J9XND2-F1
#
_entry.id   AF-A0A0J9XND2-F1
#
_cell.length_a   1.000
_cell.length_b   1.000
_cell.length_c   1.000
_cell.angle_alpha   90.00
_cell.angle_beta   90.00
_cell.angle_gamma   90.00
#
_symmetry.space_group_name_H-M   'P 1'
#
loop_
_entity.id
_entity.type
_entity.pdbx_description
1 polymer ?
#
loop_
_entity_poly.entity_id
_entity_poly.type
_entity_poly.pdbx_seq_one_letter_code
_entity_poly.pdbx_strand_id
1 'polypeptide(L)'
;MLIIERFGRRKVLLTSVAGVIFALICMGFSFGYVSRDSVITQPLNATLEDVIPDFIPYFKHCAQLENCNLCTKDEHCGFCMPNNFPTYGYCLPIDQKASVIESKSLIGPCSFVNNSMRYDWMDDYCATGYAILLLVPLVTFIVFFACGYAPSSWIINAEIYPMWARSICVSIAAFCNWLFDIIASTSFTLLIRNIGSDSAFFICAALTMVAFVFFFIFLSETKGTSLEDLEKTAKLNKKPATLVSFTVCSNSLFQPTTCEEMQ
;
A
#
# COMPACT_ATOMS: atom_id res chain seq x y z
N MET A 1 -15.32 -0.04 -19.24
CA MET A 1 -14.72 0.33 -20.55
C MET A 1 -15.46 1.46 -21.25
N LEU A 2 -16.80 1.49 -21.27
CA LEU A 2 -17.61 2.57 -21.89
C LEU A 2 -17.24 4.01 -21.44
N ILE A 3 -16.84 4.19 -20.17
CA ILE A 3 -16.44 5.51 -19.63
C ILE A 3 -15.15 6.02 -20.29
N ILE A 4 -14.19 5.13 -20.55
CA ILE A 4 -12.88 5.48 -21.13
C ILE A 4 -13.04 5.92 -22.59
N GLU A 5 -13.87 5.20 -23.35
CA GLU A 5 -14.14 5.49 -24.76
C GLU A 5 -14.84 6.85 -24.92
N ARG A 6 -15.79 7.17 -24.03
CA ARG A 6 -16.56 8.42 -24.11
C ARG A 6 -15.73 9.64 -23.70
N PHE A 7 -15.05 9.60 -22.55
CA PHE A 7 -14.41 10.79 -21.96
C PHE A 7 -12.95 11.00 -22.36
N GLY A 8 -12.31 10.02 -22.99
CA GLY A 8 -10.90 10.08 -23.38
C GLY A 8 -9.97 9.55 -22.29
N ARG A 9 -8.93 8.83 -22.73
CA ARG A 9 -8.06 8.03 -21.86
C ARG A 9 -7.28 8.90 -20.88
N ARG A 10 -6.72 10.02 -21.34
CA ARG A 10 -5.91 10.91 -20.50
C ARG A 10 -6.76 11.56 -19.40
N LYS A 11 -7.96 12.04 -19.75
CA LYS A 11 -8.86 12.68 -18.78
C LYS A 11 -9.30 11.70 -17.70
N VAL A 12 -9.70 10.49 -18.09
CA VAL A 12 -10.13 9.45 -17.12
C VAL A 12 -8.98 9.02 -16.22
N LEU A 13 -7.77 8.86 -16.76
CA LEU A 13 -6.59 8.56 -15.94
C LEU A 13 -6.35 9.69 -14.92
N LEU A 14 -6.22 10.94 -15.38
CA LEU A 14 -5.89 12.08 -14.50
C LEU A 14 -6.95 12.30 -13.42
N THR A 15 -8.25 12.23 -13.75
CA THR A 15 -9.32 12.37 -12.74
C THR A 15 -9.26 11.25 -11.71
N SER A 16 -8.93 10.04 -12.13
CA SER A 16 -8.86 8.89 -11.23
C SER A 16 -7.63 8.94 -10.33
N VAL A 17 -6.47 9.34 -10.86
CA VAL A 17 -5.26 9.57 -10.06
C VAL A 17 -5.51 10.65 -9.01
N ALA A 18 -6.15 11.76 -9.38
CA ALA A 18 -6.50 12.82 -8.44
C ALA A 18 -7.44 12.31 -7.33
N GLY A 19 -8.42 11.48 -7.68
CA GLY A 19 -9.30 10.81 -6.72
C GLY A 19 -8.56 9.86 -5.77
N VAL A 20 -7.58 9.11 -6.28
CA VAL A 20 -6.70 8.26 -5.47
C VAL A 20 -5.87 9.08 -4.49
N ILE A 21 -5.26 10.19 -4.93
CA ILE A 21 -4.49 11.10 -4.05
C ILE A 21 -5.39 11.65 -2.94
N PHE A 22 -6.57 12.13 -3.29
CA PHE A 22 -7.54 12.62 -2.31
C PHE A 22 -7.89 11.54 -1.27
N ALA A 23 -8.19 10.32 -1.73
CA ALA A 23 -8.51 9.20 -0.84
C ALA A 23 -7.34 8.83 0.10
N LEU A 24 -6.09 8.82 -0.40
CA LEU A 24 -4.90 8.55 0.41
C LEU A 24 -4.67 9.63 1.48
N ILE A 25 -4.88 10.90 1.14
CA ILE A 25 -4.80 12.01 2.11
C ILE A 25 -5.88 11.85 3.19
N CYS A 26 -7.13 11.54 2.79
CA CYS A 26 -8.21 11.29 3.73
C CYS A 26 -7.93 10.08 4.63
N MET A 27 -7.32 9.01 4.12
CA MET A 27 -6.87 7.88 4.94
C MET A 27 -5.82 8.32 5.97
N GLY A 28 -4.79 9.07 5.56
CA GLY A 28 -3.75 9.56 6.45
C GLY A 28 -4.31 10.36 7.62
N PHE A 29 -5.24 11.30 7.34
CA PHE A 29 -5.94 12.05 8.39
C PHE A 29 -6.81 11.15 9.28
N SER A 30 -7.51 10.18 8.70
CA SER A 30 -8.40 9.30 9.45
C SER A 30 -7.64 8.38 10.39
N PHE A 31 -6.53 7.79 9.95
CA PHE A 31 -5.64 7.01 10.83
C PHE A 31 -5.00 7.86 11.90
N GLY A 32 -4.57 9.09 11.58
CA GLY A 32 -4.04 10.02 12.57
C GLY A 32 -5.07 10.40 13.63
N TYR A 33 -6.32 10.66 13.21
CA TYR A 33 -7.42 10.95 14.12
C TYR A 33 -7.75 9.76 15.03
N VAL A 34 -7.96 8.58 14.44
CA VAL A 34 -8.24 7.34 15.20
C VAL A 34 -7.11 7.02 16.17
N SER A 35 -5.85 7.24 15.77
CA SER A 35 -4.69 7.01 16.65
C SER A 35 -4.64 7.97 17.84
N ARG A 36 -5.13 9.21 17.69
CA ARG A 36 -5.15 10.22 18.76
C ARG A 36 -6.33 10.04 19.71
N ASP A 37 -7.46 9.57 19.20
CA ASP A 37 -8.68 9.34 19.98
C ASP A 37 -8.74 7.94 20.61
N SER A 38 -7.74 7.09 20.32
CA SER A 38 -7.62 5.75 20.91
C SER A 38 -7.54 5.81 22.44
N VAL A 39 -8.04 4.78 23.12
CA VAL A 39 -8.03 4.68 24.58
C VAL A 39 -6.61 4.79 25.13
N ILE A 40 -6.46 5.63 26.16
CA ILE A 40 -5.18 5.97 26.79
C ILE A 40 -4.75 4.84 27.75
N THR A 41 -3.45 4.57 27.81
CA THR A 41 -2.88 3.62 28.75
C THR A 41 -2.71 4.25 30.14
N GLN A 42 -3.01 3.48 31.18
CA GLN A 42 -2.64 3.84 32.55
C GLN A 42 -1.42 3.02 32.99
N PRO A 43 -0.49 3.64 33.74
CA PRO A 43 0.61 2.91 34.34
C PRO A 43 0.04 1.93 35.37
N LEU A 44 0.42 0.66 35.26
CA LEU A 44 0.05 -0.33 36.27
C LEU A 44 0.85 0.00 37.55
N ASN A 45 0.15 0.38 38.63
CA ASN A 45 0.80 0.65 39.92
C ASN A 45 1.57 -0.60 40.37
N ALA A 46 2.89 -0.46 40.40
CA ALA A 46 3.83 -1.51 40.73
C ALA A 46 3.73 -1.88 42.22
N THR A 47 2.79 -2.75 42.56
CA THR A 47 2.89 -3.60 43.76
C THR A 47 3.27 -5.04 43.39
N LEU A 48 3.71 -5.25 42.15
CA LEU A 48 4.10 -6.54 41.56
C LEU A 48 5.60 -6.58 41.19
N GLU A 49 6.39 -5.64 41.71
CA GLU A 49 7.85 -5.56 41.49
C GLU A 49 8.61 -6.75 42.11
N ASP A 50 7.97 -7.51 43.00
CA ASP A 50 8.60 -8.59 43.77
C ASP A 50 8.48 -10.01 43.18
N VAL A 51 7.78 -10.23 42.05
CA VAL A 51 7.42 -11.61 41.66
C VAL A 51 8.28 -12.22 40.54
N ILE A 52 8.78 -11.50 39.53
CA ILE A 52 9.55 -12.18 38.44
C ILE A 52 10.62 -11.28 37.78
N PRO A 53 11.92 -11.49 38.04
CA PRO A 53 13.01 -10.63 37.54
C PRO A 53 13.30 -10.72 36.02
N ASP A 54 12.85 -11.78 35.33
CA ASP A 54 13.17 -11.99 33.91
C ASP A 54 12.31 -11.16 32.93
N PHE A 55 11.16 -10.63 33.37
CA PHE A 55 10.19 -9.94 32.50
C PHE A 55 10.21 -8.41 32.58
N ILE A 56 11.06 -7.85 33.45
CA ILE A 56 11.20 -6.42 33.71
C ILE A 56 11.53 -5.57 32.45
N PRO A 57 12.40 -5.98 31.50
CA PRO A 57 12.74 -5.12 30.36
C PRO A 57 11.57 -4.94 29.37
N TYR A 58 10.81 -6.00 29.09
CA TYR A 58 9.65 -5.93 28.18
C TYR A 58 8.49 -5.16 28.79
N PHE A 59 8.27 -5.31 30.10
CA PHE A 59 7.24 -4.55 30.81
C PHE A 59 7.50 -3.04 30.73
N LYS A 60 8.76 -2.61 30.91
CA LYS A 60 9.12 -1.19 30.81
C LYS A 60 8.92 -0.63 29.41
N HIS A 61 9.19 -1.42 28.36
CA HIS A 61 8.94 -1.04 26.96
C HIS A 61 7.45 -0.82 26.68
N CYS A 62 6.59 -1.80 27.03
CA CYS A 62 5.16 -1.67 26.82
C CYS A 62 4.54 -0.53 27.67
N ALA A 63 5.04 -0.31 28.89
CA ALA A 63 4.54 0.75 29.77
C ALA A 63 4.86 2.18 29.28
N GLN A 64 5.78 2.36 28.34
CA GLN A 64 6.08 3.66 27.73
C GLN A 64 5.09 4.06 26.62
N LEU A 65 4.26 3.12 26.16
CA LEU A 65 3.30 3.36 25.08
C LEU A 65 2.04 4.01 25.65
N GLU A 66 1.66 5.17 25.14
CA GLU A 66 0.62 6.03 25.74
C GLU A 66 -0.82 5.66 25.33
N ASN A 67 -1.01 4.95 24.20
CA ASN A 67 -2.34 4.71 23.63
C ASN A 67 -2.48 3.27 23.12
N CYS A 68 -3.71 2.76 23.08
CA CYS A 68 -4.01 1.42 22.56
C CYS A 68 -3.38 1.18 21.18
N ASN A 69 -3.55 2.11 20.23
CA ASN A 69 -3.04 1.94 18.86
C ASN A 69 -1.51 1.85 18.78
N LEU A 70 -0.78 2.44 19.72
CA LEU A 70 0.68 2.27 19.78
C LEU A 70 1.05 0.96 20.46
N CYS A 71 0.29 0.57 21.48
CA CYS A 71 0.46 -0.69 22.21
C CYS A 71 0.30 -1.91 21.30
N THR A 72 -0.81 -2.00 20.55
CA THR A 72 -1.12 -3.14 19.67
C THR A 72 -0.35 -3.14 18.35
N LYS A 73 0.50 -2.14 18.11
CA LYS A 73 1.40 -2.11 16.95
C LYS A 73 2.74 -2.78 17.23
N ASP A 74 3.11 -2.92 18.49
CA ASP A 74 4.34 -3.61 18.88
C ASP A 74 4.10 -5.12 18.92
N GLU A 75 5.02 -5.90 18.35
CA GLU A 75 4.90 -7.37 18.30
C GLU A 75 4.98 -8.02 19.69
N HIS A 76 5.48 -7.31 20.70
CA HIS A 76 5.67 -7.83 22.05
C HIS A 76 4.63 -7.32 23.05
N CYS A 77 3.74 -6.40 22.66
CA CYS A 77 2.80 -5.75 23.57
C CYS A 77 1.35 -5.92 23.09
N GLY A 78 0.43 -6.01 24.05
CA GLY A 78 -1.01 -6.02 23.81
C GLY A 78 -1.74 -5.17 24.84
N PHE A 79 -2.95 -4.76 24.51
CA PHE A 79 -3.78 -3.86 25.28
C PHE A 79 -4.87 -4.62 26.04
N CYS A 80 -5.01 -4.30 27.32
CA CYS A 80 -5.98 -4.92 28.24
C CYS A 80 -6.95 -3.85 28.75
N MET A 81 -8.24 -4.01 28.49
CA MET A 81 -9.26 -3.00 28.84
C MET A 81 -10.39 -3.60 29.69
N PRO A 82 -10.88 -2.91 30.74
CA PRO A 82 -12.06 -3.34 31.46
C PRO A 82 -13.34 -3.15 30.63
N ASN A 83 -14.23 -4.15 30.64
CA ASN A 83 -15.44 -4.18 29.81
C ASN A 83 -16.50 -3.13 30.26
N ASN A 84 -16.61 -2.87 31.57
CA ASN A 84 -17.63 -1.96 32.12
C ASN A 84 -17.31 -0.45 31.98
N PHE A 85 -16.03 -0.08 31.82
CA PHE A 85 -15.59 1.33 31.77
C PHE A 85 -14.42 1.50 30.78
N PRO A 86 -14.70 1.59 29.46
CA PRO A 86 -13.67 1.61 28.41
C PRO A 86 -13.01 3.00 28.27
N THR A 87 -12.69 3.65 29.39
CA THR A 87 -12.03 4.98 29.40
C THR A 87 -10.53 4.89 29.59
N TYR A 88 -10.03 3.75 30.07
CA TYR A 88 -8.61 3.49 30.27
C TYR A 88 -8.30 1.99 30.10
N GLY A 89 -7.06 1.67 29.77
CA GLY A 89 -6.57 0.29 29.75
C GLY A 89 -5.09 0.21 30.09
N TYR A 90 -4.53 -0.99 30.03
CA TYR A 90 -3.14 -1.28 30.36
C TYR A 90 -2.43 -1.86 29.14
N CYS A 91 -1.24 -1.34 28.83
CA CYS A 91 -0.36 -1.94 27.82
C CYS A 91 0.57 -2.95 28.50
N LEU A 92 0.49 -4.22 28.10
CA LEU A 92 1.12 -5.33 28.79
C LEU A 92 1.82 -6.26 27.79
N PRO A 93 2.93 -6.91 28.18
CA PRO A 93 3.65 -7.79 27.26
C PRO A 93 2.86 -9.08 26.98
N ILE A 94 2.90 -9.54 25.73
CA ILE A 94 2.18 -10.74 25.24
C ILE A 94 2.90 -12.02 25.70
N ASP A 95 2.15 -13.04 26.10
CA ASP A 95 2.67 -14.39 26.32
C ASP A 95 2.87 -15.12 24.98
N GLN A 96 4.08 -15.04 24.42
CA GLN A 96 4.45 -15.72 23.17
C GLN A 96 4.36 -17.26 23.24
N LYS A 97 4.29 -17.85 24.44
CA LYS A 97 4.14 -19.30 24.62
C LYS A 97 2.68 -19.73 24.67
N ALA A 98 1.74 -18.79 24.77
CA ALA A 98 0.32 -19.08 24.70
C ALA A 98 -0.06 -19.54 23.30
N SER A 99 -1.08 -20.40 23.21
CA SER A 99 -1.65 -20.82 21.92
C SER A 99 -2.20 -19.60 21.18
N VAL A 100 -2.06 -19.57 19.84
CA VAL A 100 -2.64 -18.53 18.96
C VAL A 100 -4.15 -18.33 19.19
N ILE A 101 -4.84 -19.35 19.72
CA ILE A 101 -6.27 -19.34 19.98
C ILE A 101 -6.62 -18.64 21.31
N GLU A 102 -5.66 -18.48 22.22
CA GLU A 102 -5.85 -17.86 23.55
C GLU A 102 -4.66 -16.95 23.89
N SER A 103 -4.48 -15.89 23.09
CA SER A 103 -3.48 -14.85 23.40
C SER A 103 -3.86 -14.15 24.72
N LYS A 104 -2.85 -13.96 25.57
CA LYS A 104 -2.99 -13.39 26.91
C LYS A 104 -1.77 -12.57 27.28
N SER A 105 -1.89 -11.70 28.27
CA SER A 105 -0.75 -10.96 28.82
C SER A 105 0.08 -11.83 29.76
N LEU A 106 1.40 -11.64 29.77
CA LEU A 106 2.29 -12.29 30.76
C LEU A 106 1.98 -11.89 32.20
N ILE A 107 1.47 -10.68 32.41
CA ILE A 107 1.22 -10.08 33.73
C ILE A 107 -0.03 -9.22 33.69
N GLY A 108 -0.68 -9.02 34.83
CA GLY A 108 -1.82 -8.10 34.96
C GLY A 108 -3.19 -8.76 34.78
N PRO A 109 -4.26 -7.95 34.65
CA PRO A 109 -5.64 -8.44 34.70
C PRO A 109 -6.01 -9.40 33.56
N CYS A 110 -5.40 -9.24 32.39
CA CYS A 110 -5.60 -10.09 31.21
C CYS A 110 -4.67 -11.33 31.16
N SER A 111 -3.96 -11.64 32.26
CA SER A 111 -3.12 -12.84 32.34
C SER A 111 -3.92 -14.11 32.64
N PHE A 112 -5.07 -13.96 33.31
CA PHE A 112 -5.92 -15.05 33.74
C PHE A 112 -7.19 -15.15 32.90
N VAL A 113 -7.38 -16.29 32.21
CA VAL A 113 -8.53 -16.56 31.32
C VAL A 113 -9.88 -16.51 32.06
N ASN A 114 -9.93 -16.76 33.37
CA ASN A 114 -11.18 -16.70 34.14
C ASN A 114 -11.73 -15.27 34.35
N ASN A 115 -10.97 -14.23 33.97
CA ASN A 115 -11.38 -12.83 34.06
C ASN A 115 -11.92 -12.25 32.74
N SER A 116 -12.15 -13.07 31.70
CA SER A 116 -12.71 -12.60 30.41
C SER A 116 -14.09 -11.94 30.51
N MET A 117 -14.82 -12.13 31.61
CA MET A 117 -16.07 -11.41 31.88
C MET A 117 -15.85 -9.95 32.33
N ARG A 118 -14.62 -9.57 32.70
CA ARG A 118 -14.30 -8.24 33.25
C ARG A 118 -13.30 -7.47 32.40
N TYR A 119 -12.44 -8.16 31.66
CA TYR A 119 -11.39 -7.55 30.84
C TYR A 119 -11.34 -8.19 29.46
N ASP A 120 -11.20 -7.34 28.45
CA ASP A 120 -10.99 -7.73 27.06
C ASP A 120 -9.51 -7.53 26.70
N TRP A 121 -8.97 -8.53 25.99
CA TRP A 121 -7.60 -8.54 25.49
C TRP A 121 -7.58 -8.23 24.00
N MET A 122 -6.67 -7.33 23.61
CA MET A 122 -6.53 -6.78 22.28
C MET A 122 -5.05 -6.78 21.91
N ASP A 123 -4.63 -7.67 21.03
CA ASP A 123 -3.24 -7.80 20.56
C ASP A 123 -3.04 -7.14 19.19
N ASP A 124 -3.98 -7.33 18.26
CA ASP A 124 -3.82 -6.87 16.87
C ASP A 124 -4.74 -5.69 16.46
N TYR A 125 -5.69 -5.29 17.32
CA TYR A 125 -6.67 -4.25 16.99
C TYR A 125 -7.11 -3.47 18.21
N CYS A 126 -7.60 -2.25 18.00
CA CYS A 126 -8.23 -1.43 19.03
C CYS A 126 -9.69 -1.16 18.68
N ALA A 127 -10.58 -1.30 19.66
CA ALA A 127 -11.97 -0.93 19.50
C ALA A 127 -12.11 0.59 19.30
N THR A 128 -12.82 1.01 18.26
CA THR A 128 -13.06 2.43 17.96
C THR A 128 -14.45 2.63 17.36
N GLY A 129 -15.15 3.69 17.78
CA GLY A 129 -16.43 4.10 17.21
C GLY A 129 -16.32 4.76 15.83
N TYR A 130 -15.09 5.08 15.37
CA TYR A 130 -14.83 5.87 14.17
C TYR A 130 -14.41 5.02 12.96
N ALA A 131 -14.73 3.72 12.96
CA ALA A 131 -14.40 2.82 11.86
C ALA A 131 -14.88 3.36 10.49
N ILE A 132 -15.99 4.09 10.46
CA ILE A 132 -16.53 4.67 9.22
C ILE A 132 -15.59 5.71 8.59
N LEU A 133 -14.78 6.43 9.40
CA LEU A 133 -13.78 7.37 8.90
C LEU A 133 -12.65 6.66 8.15
N LEU A 134 -12.36 5.39 8.49
CA LEU A 134 -11.37 4.58 7.77
C LEU A 134 -11.98 3.94 6.51
N LEU A 135 -13.24 3.48 6.61
CA LEU A 135 -13.90 2.75 5.53
C LEU A 135 -14.26 3.62 4.32
N VAL A 136 -14.76 4.85 4.54
CA VAL A 136 -15.20 5.71 3.43
C VAL A 136 -14.03 6.08 2.49
N PRO A 137 -12.86 6.54 2.98
CA PRO A 137 -11.69 6.78 2.13
C PRO A 137 -11.18 5.50 1.44
N LEU A 138 -11.25 4.34 2.11
CA LEU A 138 -10.89 3.05 1.53
C LEU A 138 -11.73 2.68 0.33
N VAL A 139 -13.05 2.74 0.47
CA VAL A 139 -13.96 2.48 -0.65
C VAL A 139 -13.73 3.48 -1.77
N THR A 140 -13.52 4.76 -1.43
CA THR A 140 -13.23 5.82 -2.40
C THR A 140 -11.96 5.52 -3.19
N PHE A 141 -10.88 5.11 -2.52
CA PHE A 141 -9.64 4.69 -3.15
C PHE A 141 -9.87 3.54 -4.13
N ILE A 142 -10.58 2.49 -3.70
CA ILE A 142 -10.86 1.31 -4.52
C ILE A 142 -11.64 1.69 -5.78
N VAL A 143 -12.67 2.54 -5.65
CA VAL A 143 -13.50 2.97 -6.79
C VAL A 143 -12.67 3.72 -7.82
N PHE A 144 -11.89 4.72 -7.41
CA PHE A 144 -11.05 5.48 -8.37
C PHE A 144 -9.94 4.61 -8.99
N PHE A 145 -9.34 3.73 -8.18
CA PHE A 145 -8.32 2.82 -8.67
C PHE A 145 -8.87 1.86 -9.73
N ALA A 146 -10.00 1.21 -9.44
CA ALA A 146 -10.62 0.21 -10.31
C ALA A 146 -11.29 0.82 -11.55
N CYS A 147 -11.95 1.98 -11.43
CA CYS A 147 -12.69 2.56 -12.55
C CYS A 147 -11.79 3.21 -13.60
N GLY A 148 -10.61 3.72 -13.22
CA GLY A 148 -9.78 4.48 -14.14
C GLY A 148 -8.29 4.22 -14.04
N TYR A 149 -7.70 4.28 -12.85
CA TYR A 149 -6.23 4.20 -12.74
C TYR A 149 -5.66 2.89 -13.30
N ALA A 150 -6.15 1.75 -12.80
CA ALA A 150 -5.70 0.43 -13.21
C ALA A 150 -6.05 0.09 -14.68
N PRO A 151 -7.30 0.21 -15.16
CA PRO A 151 -7.61 -0.14 -16.54
C PRO A 151 -6.92 0.78 -17.56
N SER A 152 -6.78 2.07 -17.24
CA SER A 152 -6.18 3.03 -18.19
C SER A 152 -4.68 2.78 -18.37
N SER A 153 -3.94 2.40 -17.32
CA SER A 153 -2.51 2.12 -17.45
C SER A 153 -2.24 0.93 -18.37
N TRP A 154 -3.00 -0.15 -18.25
CA TRP A 154 -2.88 -1.33 -19.11
C TRP A 154 -3.25 -1.03 -20.58
N ILE A 155 -4.32 -0.25 -20.79
CA ILE A 155 -4.75 0.14 -22.15
C ILE A 155 -3.68 1.03 -22.80
N ILE A 156 -3.22 2.07 -22.11
CA ILE A 156 -2.20 2.99 -22.62
C ILE A 156 -0.92 2.23 -22.94
N ASN A 157 -0.50 1.31 -22.07
CA ASN A 157 0.67 0.46 -22.29
C ASN A 157 0.56 -0.37 -23.57
N ALA A 158 -0.62 -0.91 -23.88
CA ALA A 158 -0.83 -1.68 -25.12
C ALA A 158 -0.84 -0.81 -26.39
N GLU A 159 -1.19 0.47 -26.28
CA GLU A 159 -1.40 1.37 -27.43
C GLU A 159 -0.18 2.19 -27.85
N ILE A 160 0.76 2.45 -26.94
CA ILE A 160 1.93 3.28 -27.22
C ILE A 160 2.91 2.57 -28.17
N TYR A 161 2.97 1.23 -28.14
CA TYR A 161 3.99 0.48 -28.86
C TYR A 161 3.59 0.16 -30.32
N PRO A 162 4.54 0.25 -31.27
CA PRO A 162 4.32 -0.16 -32.65
C PRO A 162 4.09 -1.68 -32.74
N MET A 163 3.35 -2.12 -33.76
CA MET A 163 2.86 -3.51 -33.86
C MET A 163 3.98 -4.56 -33.76
N TRP A 164 5.13 -4.30 -34.39
CA TRP A 164 6.25 -5.25 -34.44
C TRP A 164 6.98 -5.44 -33.10
N ALA A 165 6.94 -4.46 -32.19
CA ALA A 165 7.64 -4.49 -30.90
C ALA A 165 6.70 -4.75 -29.71
N ARG A 166 5.39 -4.68 -29.93
CA ARG A 166 4.38 -4.58 -28.86
C ARG A 166 4.47 -5.70 -27.84
N SER A 167 4.60 -6.96 -28.28
CA SER A 167 4.63 -8.11 -27.36
C SER A 167 5.82 -8.07 -26.40
N ILE A 168 7.01 -7.69 -26.89
CA ILE A 168 8.23 -7.58 -26.10
C ILE A 168 8.12 -6.41 -25.11
N CYS A 169 7.73 -5.23 -25.59
CA CYS A 169 7.58 -4.05 -24.74
C CYS A 169 6.53 -4.24 -23.64
N VAL A 170 5.37 -4.82 -23.96
CA VAL A 170 4.32 -5.12 -22.98
C VAL A 170 4.81 -6.13 -21.94
N SER A 171 5.58 -7.15 -22.34
CA SER A 171 6.13 -8.15 -21.42
C SER A 171 7.14 -7.55 -20.44
N ILE A 172 8.03 -6.67 -20.93
CA ILE A 172 8.99 -5.94 -20.08
C ILE A 172 8.24 -5.03 -19.10
N ALA A 173 7.24 -4.27 -19.59
CA ALA A 173 6.42 -3.42 -18.75
C ALA A 173 5.68 -4.20 -17.66
N ALA A 174 5.14 -5.38 -17.99
CA ALA A 174 4.49 -6.26 -17.03
C ALA A 174 5.48 -6.79 -15.98
N PHE A 175 6.67 -7.22 -16.40
CA PHE A 175 7.73 -7.64 -15.46
C PHE A 175 8.11 -6.51 -14.49
N CYS A 176 8.34 -5.30 -15.00
CA CYS A 176 8.61 -4.13 -14.17
C CYS A 176 7.44 -3.84 -13.21
N ASN A 177 6.19 -3.93 -13.67
CA ASN A 177 5.02 -3.73 -12.82
C ASN A 177 5.00 -4.70 -11.62
N TRP A 178 5.18 -6.00 -11.86
CA TRP A 178 5.21 -7.00 -10.78
C TRP A 178 6.41 -6.83 -9.85
N LEU A 179 7.57 -6.44 -10.38
CA LEU A 179 8.76 -6.14 -9.57
C LEU A 179 8.50 -4.96 -8.63
N PHE A 180 7.94 -3.87 -9.14
CA PHE A 180 7.62 -2.69 -8.34
C PHE A 180 6.47 -2.96 -7.36
N ASP A 181 5.53 -3.84 -7.68
CA ASP A 181 4.48 -4.27 -6.74
C ASP A 181 5.07 -4.95 -5.50
N ILE A 182 6.04 -5.86 -5.67
CA ILE A 182 6.76 -6.51 -4.55
C ILE A 182 7.50 -5.47 -3.71
N ILE A 183 8.21 -4.55 -4.35
CA ILE A 183 8.96 -3.48 -3.67
C ILE A 183 8.00 -2.58 -2.89
N ALA A 184 6.90 -2.16 -3.50
CA ALA A 184 5.91 -1.27 -2.89
C ALA A 184 5.21 -1.92 -1.69
N SER A 185 4.76 -3.18 -1.83
CA SER A 185 4.11 -3.93 -0.76
C SER A 185 5.03 -4.14 0.46
N THR A 186 6.29 -4.52 0.20
CA THR A 186 7.30 -4.69 1.25
C THR A 186 7.60 -3.35 1.93
N SER A 187 7.82 -2.30 1.15
CA SER A 187 8.11 -0.96 1.67
C SER A 187 6.95 -0.43 2.51
N PHE A 188 5.71 -0.57 2.04
CA PHE A 188 4.52 -0.12 2.76
C PHE A 188 4.38 -0.80 4.12
N THR A 189 4.59 -2.12 4.17
CA THR A 189 4.57 -2.88 5.43
C THR A 189 5.63 -2.39 6.41
N LEU A 190 6.85 -2.12 5.94
CA LEU A 190 7.92 -1.56 6.76
C LEU A 190 7.61 -0.14 7.26
N LEU A 191 7.00 0.69 6.40
CA LEU A 191 6.60 2.06 6.77
C LEU A 191 5.55 2.05 7.90
N ILE A 192 4.54 1.18 7.80
CA ILE A 192 3.51 1.05 8.84
C ILE A 192 4.14 0.62 10.17
N ARG A 193 5.05 -0.36 10.15
CA ARG A 193 5.71 -0.87 11.37
C ARG A 193 6.61 0.18 12.03
N ASN A 194 7.36 0.95 11.25
CA ASN A 194 8.40 1.82 11.80
C ASN A 194 7.93 3.25 12.10
N ILE A 195 7.05 3.81 11.27
CA ILE A 195 6.68 5.23 11.31
C ILE A 195 5.19 5.40 11.63
N GLY A 196 4.36 4.39 11.33
CA GLY A 196 2.93 4.40 11.58
C GLY A 196 2.09 4.55 10.32
N SER A 197 0.85 4.04 10.39
CA SER A 197 -0.08 3.98 9.27
C SER A 197 -0.43 5.35 8.69
N ASP A 198 -0.64 6.35 9.53
CA ASP A 198 -0.94 7.74 9.16
C ASP A 198 0.12 8.32 8.21
N SER A 199 1.39 8.25 8.63
CA SER A 199 2.52 8.75 7.87
C SER A 199 2.78 7.94 6.61
N ALA A 200 2.56 6.61 6.65
CA ALA A 200 2.67 5.75 5.48
C ALA A 200 1.72 6.19 4.36
N PHE A 201 0.45 6.46 4.66
CA PHE A 201 -0.52 6.93 3.65
C PHE A 201 -0.17 8.31 3.08
N PHE A 202 0.37 9.23 3.89
CA PHE A 202 0.85 10.53 3.39
C PHE A 202 2.05 10.38 2.45
N ILE A 203 2.99 9.48 2.75
CA ILE A 203 4.12 9.19 1.87
C ILE A 203 3.60 8.59 0.54
N CYS A 204 2.66 7.65 0.59
CA CYS A 204 2.03 7.10 -0.62
C CYS A 204 1.30 8.18 -1.43
N ALA A 205 0.61 9.12 -0.78
CA ALA A 205 -0.03 10.25 -1.45
C ALA A 205 1.01 11.15 -2.15
N ALA A 206 2.14 11.44 -1.51
CA ALA A 206 3.22 12.24 -2.09
C ALA A 206 3.86 11.54 -3.30
N LEU A 207 4.13 10.24 -3.22
CA LEU A 207 4.64 9.46 -4.36
C LEU A 207 3.65 9.44 -5.52
N THR A 208 2.36 9.28 -5.22
CA THR A 208 1.29 9.32 -6.23
C THR A 208 1.15 10.72 -6.84
N MET A 209 1.40 11.79 -6.08
CA MET A 209 1.44 13.15 -6.61
C MET A 209 2.58 13.36 -7.61
N VAL A 210 3.77 12.81 -7.34
CA VAL A 210 4.88 12.83 -8.30
C VAL A 210 4.49 12.09 -9.59
N ALA A 211 3.85 10.93 -9.47
CA ALA A 211 3.33 10.19 -10.61
C ALA A 211 2.24 10.97 -11.37
N PHE A 212 1.36 11.69 -10.66
CA PHE A 212 0.35 12.55 -11.27
C PHE A 212 0.97 13.66 -12.12
N VAL A 213 1.99 14.36 -11.59
CA VAL A 213 2.71 15.39 -12.33
C VAL A 213 3.39 14.80 -13.57
N PHE A 214 3.99 13.60 -13.43
CA PHE A 214 4.57 12.89 -14.56
C PHE A 214 3.53 12.58 -15.65
N PHE A 215 2.37 12.00 -15.29
CA PHE A 215 1.29 11.76 -16.26
C PHE A 215 0.74 13.04 -16.86
N PHE A 216 0.65 14.12 -16.09
CA PHE A 216 0.17 15.40 -16.58
C PHE A 216 1.06 15.97 -17.70
N ILE A 217 2.39 15.88 -17.53
CA ILE A 217 3.37 16.45 -18.46
C ILE A 217 3.64 15.51 -19.65
N PHE A 218 3.89 14.23 -19.40
CA PHE A 218 4.43 13.31 -20.41
C PHE A 218 3.34 12.53 -21.17
N LEU A 219 2.15 12.36 -20.60
CA LEU A 219 1.09 11.64 -21.28
C LEU A 219 0.37 12.56 -22.27
N SER A 220 0.64 12.39 -23.56
CA SER A 220 -0.16 13.00 -24.63
C SER A 220 -1.50 12.27 -24.78
N GLU A 221 -2.52 12.97 -25.28
CA GLU A 221 -3.83 12.35 -25.54
C GLU A 221 -3.70 11.36 -26.70
N THR A 222 -3.86 10.06 -26.44
CA THR A 222 -3.79 8.99 -27.46
C THR A 222 -5.13 8.77 -28.17
N LYS A 223 -6.14 9.63 -27.97
CA LYS A 223 -7.50 9.44 -28.50
C LYS A 223 -7.58 9.85 -29.97
N GLY A 224 -7.93 8.89 -30.85
CA GLY A 224 -8.29 9.15 -32.24
C GLY A 224 -7.15 9.07 -33.25
N THR A 225 -5.93 8.76 -32.83
CA THR A 225 -4.81 8.49 -33.74
C THR A 225 -4.87 7.03 -34.17
N SER A 226 -4.97 6.76 -35.48
CA SER A 226 -4.80 5.41 -35.99
C SER A 226 -3.37 4.93 -35.66
N LEU A 227 -3.17 3.64 -35.43
CA LEU A 227 -1.83 3.08 -35.20
C LEU A 227 -0.88 3.40 -36.37
N GLU A 228 -1.42 3.54 -37.58
CA GLU A 228 -0.68 3.92 -38.80
C GLU A 228 -0.20 5.38 -38.78
N ASP A 229 -0.96 6.31 -38.19
CA ASP A 229 -0.57 7.72 -38.10
C ASP A 229 0.50 7.96 -37.03
N LEU A 230 0.51 7.17 -35.96
CA LEU A 230 1.60 7.17 -34.98
C LEU A 230 2.91 6.67 -35.60
N GLU A 231 2.86 5.62 -36.43
CA GLU A 231 4.03 5.16 -37.17
C GLU A 231 4.52 6.18 -38.21
N LYS A 232 3.61 6.88 -38.91
CA LYS A 232 3.99 7.96 -39.85
C LYS A 232 4.64 9.15 -39.13
N THR A 233 4.10 9.55 -37.99
CA THR A 233 4.66 10.67 -37.20
C THR A 233 6.02 10.32 -36.60
N ALA A 234 6.20 9.08 -36.13
CA ALA A 234 7.50 8.58 -35.65
C ALA A 234 8.54 8.44 -36.79
N LYS A 235 8.11 8.03 -38.00
CA LYS A 235 8.97 7.93 -39.18
C LYS A 235 9.42 9.31 -39.70
N LEU A 236 8.57 10.33 -39.63
CA LEU A 236 8.90 11.70 -40.08
C LEU A 236 9.84 12.47 -39.11
N ASN A 237 9.97 12.02 -37.86
CA ASN A 237 10.84 12.65 -36.85
C ASN A 237 12.21 11.98 -36.69
N LYS A 238 12.63 11.15 -37.66
CA LYS A 238 14.02 10.66 -37.71
C LYS A 238 14.96 11.77 -38.19
N LYS A 239 15.47 12.58 -37.26
CA LYS A 239 16.91 12.88 -37.31
C LYS A 239 17.64 11.56 -37.04
N PRO A 240 18.76 11.25 -37.74
CA PRO A 240 19.44 9.97 -37.60
C PRO A 240 20.09 9.90 -36.21
N ALA A 241 19.32 9.41 -35.23
CA ALA A 241 19.89 8.92 -33.98
C ALA A 241 20.49 7.54 -34.30
N THR A 242 21.81 7.47 -34.22
CA THR A 242 22.63 6.28 -34.34
C THR A 242 22.00 5.12 -33.57
N LEU A 243 21.38 4.20 -34.30
CA LEU A 243 20.78 2.98 -33.76
C LEU A 243 21.90 2.10 -33.20
N VAL A 244 21.87 1.84 -31.89
CA VAL A 244 22.53 0.66 -31.33
C VAL A 244 21.73 -0.54 -31.86
N SER A 245 22.27 -1.16 -32.91
CA SER A 245 21.75 -2.40 -33.48
C SER A 245 21.99 -3.53 -32.48
N PHE A 246 20.98 -3.87 -31.68
CA PHE A 246 20.92 -5.20 -31.07
C PHE A 246 20.39 -6.16 -32.12
N THR A 247 21.31 -6.73 -32.90
CA THR A 247 21.02 -7.87 -33.76
C THR A 247 20.78 -9.08 -32.86
N VAL A 248 19.52 -9.39 -32.59
CA VAL A 248 19.13 -10.69 -32.03
C VAL A 248 19.17 -11.69 -33.19
N CYS A 249 20.31 -12.35 -33.38
CA CYS A 249 20.37 -13.55 -34.21
C CYS A 249 19.72 -14.69 -33.41
N SER A 250 18.48 -15.04 -33.79
CA SER A 250 17.89 -16.31 -33.37
C SER A 250 18.63 -17.45 -34.09
N ASN A 251 19.43 -18.20 -33.35
CA ASN A 251 20.06 -19.43 -33.84
C ASN A 251 19.00 -20.52 -34.02
N SER A 252 18.43 -20.63 -35.21
CA SER A 252 17.79 -21.87 -35.67
C SER A 252 18.74 -22.61 -36.60
N LEU A 253 19.18 -23.79 -36.17
CA LEU A 253 20.25 -24.63 -36.73
C LEU A 253 19.96 -25.24 -38.12
N PHE A 254 18.95 -24.76 -38.85
CA PHE A 254 18.54 -25.29 -40.16
C PHE A 254 17.91 -24.18 -41.03
N GLN A 255 18.73 -23.39 -41.73
CA GLN A 255 18.54 -22.89 -43.12
C GLN A 255 19.45 -21.68 -43.42
N PRO A 256 19.94 -21.53 -44.68
CA PRO A 256 20.91 -20.51 -45.06
C PRO A 256 20.31 -19.10 -45.04
N THR A 257 21.13 -18.16 -44.59
CA THR A 257 20.86 -16.73 -44.46
C THR A 257 20.52 -16.08 -45.79
N THR A 258 19.28 -15.65 -45.95
CA THR A 258 18.89 -14.61 -46.92
C THR A 258 18.32 -13.44 -46.12
N CYS A 259 19.11 -12.36 -46.03
CA CYS A 259 18.65 -11.07 -45.55
C CYS A 259 18.11 -10.31 -46.76
N GLU A 260 16.79 -10.29 -46.94
CA GLU A 260 16.16 -9.36 -47.88
C GLU A 260 15.86 -8.03 -47.17
N GLU A 261 16.39 -6.94 -47.73
CA GLU A 261 15.98 -5.58 -47.40
C GLU A 261 14.56 -5.38 -47.96
N MET A 262 13.55 -5.21 -47.10
CA MET A 262 12.24 -4.74 -47.56
C MET A 262 12.24 -3.21 -47.66
N GLN A 263 12.08 -2.72 -48.89
CA GLN A 263 11.73 -1.34 -49.24
C GLN A 263 10.38 -0.92 -48.66
#